data_AF-A0ABC8SKN7-F1
#
_entry.id   AF-A0ABC8SKN7-F1
#
_cell.length_a   1.000
_cell.length_b   1.000
_cell.length_c   1.000
_cell.angle_alpha   90.00
_cell.angle_beta   90.00
_cell.angle_gamma   90.00
#
_symmetry.space_group_name_H-M   'P 1'
#
loop_
_entity.id
_entity.type
_entity.pdbx_description
1 polymer ?
#
loop_
_entity_poly.entity_id
_entity_poly.type
_entity_poly.pdbx_seq_one_letter_code
_entity_poly.pdbx_strand_id
1 'polypeptide(L)'
;MFTPFWFPLVHLSHEASDKRAAKQLSDGIKFLRVLSFSTMGLDARVFELSNKYKTHRAWAISMHTFSDLSRVSPLVFLYLLRECYAYGTCKATRKFRSLQQQIHQVLYNAPQPGPAVFVARCLYILPIFESYCEGFSHLILSALCRFLKRGTTPEEDLFEAKILAVQLFLGIVGGSILHDERILIKILEVFDVGLVNIEKVMCNSDVKNGNIEKVMCNSDVKNSSSLDASKAFIEQYIFVLLESQSYMTAVTLLEHFSIRESGESFLLIMMESKQYRAAEKWATFMGRPILCVLVQEYIDRNLLKHAYEIIKKNNLRKEFPEVYHKGKESSLKKLAEKGCWGVAEARTNSDRQLLEYLVGIFLYEQLLTFFHFFVYLEYAFYILMLSPWRFADQVFGVNEILLFLNSLLNLDLV
;
A
#
# COMPACT_ATOMS: atom_id res chain seq x y z
N MET A 1 18.55 20.46 29.49
CA MET A 1 17.92 20.49 30.82
C MET A 1 16.48 20.06 30.61
N PHE A 2 16.21 18.77 30.81
CA PHE A 2 14.94 18.11 30.50
C PHE A 2 14.13 17.95 31.80
N THR A 3 12.84 18.29 31.77
CA THR A 3 11.85 17.78 32.74
C THR A 3 10.54 17.44 32.02
N PRO A 4 10.05 16.19 32.12
CA PRO A 4 8.73 15.76 31.65
C PRO A 4 7.70 15.81 32.78
N PHE A 5 6.43 16.08 32.46
CA PHE A 5 5.31 15.99 33.39
C PHE A 5 4.40 14.83 32.95
N TRP A 6 4.47 13.69 33.65
CA TRP A 6 3.53 12.56 33.56
C TRP A 6 3.42 11.92 34.95
N PHE A 7 2.21 11.79 35.51
CA PHE A 7 1.83 10.94 36.66
C PHE A 7 0.29 10.91 36.80
N PRO A 8 -0.35 9.97 37.54
CA PRO A 8 0.20 8.75 38.17
C PRO A 8 -0.61 7.43 37.98
N LEU A 9 0.08 6.33 38.32
CA LEU A 9 -0.40 4.97 38.58
C LEU A 9 -1.60 4.89 39.54
N VAL A 10 -2.52 3.96 39.25
CA VAL A 10 -3.29 3.21 40.26
C VAL A 10 -3.17 1.72 39.93
N HIS A 11 -2.39 1.00 40.73
CA HIS A 11 -2.29 -0.46 40.78
C HIS A 11 -2.95 -0.94 42.09
N LEU A 12 -3.46 -2.18 42.09
CA LEU A 12 -3.98 -2.99 43.21
C LEU A 12 -5.52 -3.06 43.34
N SER A 13 -6.12 -3.83 42.44
CA SER A 13 -7.40 -4.54 42.66
C SER A 13 -7.62 -5.67 41.61
N HIS A 14 -6.95 -5.59 40.45
CA HIS A 14 -7.23 -6.46 39.29
C HIS A 14 -6.66 -7.90 39.34
N GLU A 15 -5.73 -8.20 40.24
CA GLU A 15 -4.85 -9.37 40.10
C GLU A 15 -5.51 -10.73 40.46
N ALA A 16 -6.67 -10.71 41.14
CA ALA A 16 -7.41 -11.92 41.50
C ALA A 16 -8.48 -12.34 40.47
N SER A 17 -8.97 -11.40 39.67
CA SER A 17 -9.97 -11.64 38.60
C SER A 17 -9.31 -12.23 37.34
N ASP A 18 -8.12 -11.73 36.99
CA ASP A 18 -7.38 -12.16 35.79
C ASP A 18 -6.90 -13.62 35.85
N LYS A 19 -6.59 -14.16 37.04
CA LYS A 19 -6.12 -15.54 37.18
C LYS A 19 -7.23 -16.58 36.97
N ARG A 20 -8.51 -16.23 37.14
CA ARG A 20 -9.65 -17.12 36.81
C ARG A 20 -10.01 -17.08 35.33
N ALA A 21 -9.97 -15.90 34.71
CA ALA A 21 -10.20 -15.73 33.27
C ALA A 21 -9.11 -16.43 32.44
N ALA A 22 -7.84 -16.30 32.82
CA ALA A 22 -6.71 -16.96 32.16
C ALA A 22 -6.78 -18.50 32.26
N LYS A 23 -7.32 -19.04 33.37
CA LYS A 23 -7.47 -20.49 33.56
C LYS A 23 -8.60 -21.08 32.72
N GLN A 24 -9.74 -20.39 32.60
CA GLN A 24 -10.83 -20.79 31.70
C GLN A 24 -10.44 -20.69 30.21
N LEU A 25 -9.63 -19.70 29.83
CA LEU A 25 -9.13 -19.55 28.46
C LEU A 25 -8.10 -20.64 28.09
N SER A 26 -7.20 -20.98 29.02
CA SER A 26 -6.23 -22.09 28.86
C SER A 26 -6.93 -23.45 28.69
N ASP A 27 -7.98 -23.70 29.47
CA ASP A 27 -8.71 -24.98 29.40
C ASP A 27 -9.55 -25.09 28.11
N GLY A 28 -10.08 -23.97 27.60
CA GLY A 28 -10.72 -23.91 26.27
C GLY A 28 -9.76 -24.16 25.09
N ILE A 29 -8.53 -23.64 25.17
CA ILE A 29 -7.48 -23.86 24.15
C ILE A 29 -6.96 -25.31 24.17
N LYS A 30 -6.88 -25.94 25.34
CA LYS A 30 -6.55 -27.38 25.45
C LYS A 30 -7.64 -28.27 24.86
N PHE A 31 -8.91 -27.91 25.03
CA PHE A 31 -10.03 -28.66 24.46
C PHE A 31 -10.01 -28.65 22.92
N LEU A 32 -9.60 -27.54 22.30
CA LEU A 32 -9.47 -27.42 20.84
C LEU A 32 -8.25 -28.18 20.27
N ARG A 33 -7.18 -28.39 21.06
CA ARG A 33 -6.01 -29.20 20.64
C ARG A 33 -6.24 -30.70 20.70
N VAL A 34 -7.14 -31.19 21.56
CA VAL A 34 -7.41 -32.64 21.70
C VAL A 34 -8.22 -33.18 20.52
N LEU A 35 -9.00 -32.34 19.84
CA LEU A 35 -9.81 -32.75 18.69
C LEU A 35 -9.01 -32.89 17.37
N SER A 36 -7.71 -32.50 17.34
CA SER A 36 -6.87 -32.60 16.14
C SER A 36 -5.97 -33.86 16.07
N PHE A 37 -5.97 -34.72 17.08
CA PHE A 37 -5.20 -35.97 17.11
C PHE A 37 -6.09 -37.20 17.27
N SER A 38 -6.77 -37.60 16.19
CA SER A 38 -7.30 -38.97 16.06
C SER A 38 -7.60 -39.29 14.60
N THR A 39 -6.59 -39.74 13.85
CA THR A 39 -6.81 -40.59 12.67
C THR A 39 -5.79 -41.73 12.69
N MET A 40 -6.24 -42.88 13.20
CA MET A 40 -5.53 -44.16 13.11
C MET A 40 -5.51 -44.63 11.65
N GLY A 41 -4.38 -45.18 11.22
CA GLY A 41 -4.15 -45.69 9.87
C GLY A 41 -5.01 -46.90 9.52
N LEU A 42 -5.44 -46.97 8.26
CA LEU A 42 -6.04 -48.15 7.62
C LEU A 42 -5.84 -48.06 6.09
N ASP A 43 -5.62 -49.23 5.48
CA ASP A 43 -5.00 -49.53 4.19
C ASP A 43 -5.42 -48.72 2.94
N ALA A 44 -4.42 -48.34 2.16
CA ALA A 44 -4.46 -47.31 1.13
C ALA A 44 -5.11 -47.69 -0.22
N ARG A 45 -5.32 -48.98 -0.56
CA ARG A 45 -5.67 -49.37 -1.95
C ARG A 45 -7.15 -49.63 -2.22
N VAL A 46 -7.96 -49.97 -1.21
CA VAL A 46 -9.43 -50.09 -1.36
C VAL A 46 -10.13 -48.74 -1.15
N PHE A 47 -9.45 -47.79 -0.50
CA PHE A 47 -9.95 -46.45 -0.24
C PHE A 47 -10.01 -45.57 -1.50
N GLU A 48 -9.09 -45.71 -2.45
CA GLU A 48 -8.96 -44.81 -3.61
C GLU A 48 -10.18 -44.83 -4.56
N LEU A 49 -10.77 -45.99 -4.83
CA LEU A 49 -11.94 -46.11 -5.72
C LEU A 49 -13.23 -45.58 -5.07
N SER A 50 -13.45 -45.88 -3.79
CA SER A 50 -14.59 -45.34 -3.00
C SER A 50 -14.46 -43.82 -2.82
N ASN A 51 -13.23 -43.32 -2.61
CA ASN A 51 -12.97 -41.91 -2.38
C ASN A 51 -13.12 -41.09 -3.67
N LYS A 52 -12.79 -41.64 -4.86
CA LYS A 52 -12.95 -40.94 -6.14
C LYS A 52 -14.42 -40.66 -6.49
N TYR A 53 -15.32 -41.60 -6.26
CA TYR A 53 -16.76 -41.38 -6.45
C TYR A 53 -17.38 -40.48 -5.36
N LYS A 54 -16.91 -40.59 -4.11
CA LYS A 54 -17.34 -39.71 -3.00
C LYS A 54 -16.84 -38.26 -3.18
N THR A 55 -15.60 -38.07 -3.65
CA THR A 55 -15.03 -36.74 -3.96
C THR A 55 -15.72 -36.10 -5.15
N HIS A 56 -16.03 -36.83 -6.22
CA HIS A 56 -16.81 -36.27 -7.35
C HIS A 56 -18.22 -35.82 -6.93
N ARG A 57 -18.89 -36.57 -6.06
CA ARG A 57 -20.22 -36.21 -5.54
C ARG A 57 -20.15 -35.05 -4.55
N ALA A 58 -19.19 -35.05 -3.63
CA ALA A 58 -18.93 -33.95 -2.72
C ALA A 58 -18.52 -32.66 -3.46
N TRP A 59 -17.77 -32.78 -4.56
CA TRP A 59 -17.41 -31.67 -5.44
C TRP A 59 -18.59 -31.12 -6.22
N ALA A 60 -19.45 -31.98 -6.77
CA ALA A 60 -20.68 -31.55 -7.42
C ALA A 60 -21.60 -30.80 -6.43
N ILE A 61 -21.74 -31.31 -5.20
CA ILE A 61 -22.50 -30.66 -4.12
C ILE A 61 -21.84 -29.33 -3.74
N SER A 62 -20.51 -29.29 -3.56
CA SER A 62 -19.73 -28.09 -3.26
C SER A 62 -19.87 -27.01 -4.34
N MET A 63 -19.89 -27.36 -5.62
CA MET A 63 -20.07 -26.42 -6.73
C MET A 63 -21.49 -25.86 -6.80
N HIS A 64 -22.51 -26.69 -6.53
CA HIS A 64 -23.90 -26.22 -6.46
C HIS A 64 -24.14 -25.32 -5.24
N THR A 65 -23.61 -25.68 -4.06
CA THR A 65 -23.73 -24.87 -2.83
C THR A 65 -22.89 -23.59 -2.90
N PHE A 66 -21.77 -23.58 -3.61
CA PHE A 66 -21.00 -22.36 -3.83
C PHE A 66 -21.66 -21.40 -4.83
N SER A 67 -22.60 -21.89 -5.65
CA SER A 67 -23.32 -21.10 -6.65
C SER A 67 -24.59 -20.42 -6.12
N ASP A 68 -25.05 -20.77 -4.92
CA ASP A 68 -26.24 -20.19 -4.27
C ASP A 68 -25.99 -20.00 -2.77
N LEU A 69 -25.97 -18.74 -2.33
CA LEU A 69 -25.72 -18.38 -0.93
C LEU A 69 -27.00 -18.19 -0.09
N SER A 70 -28.19 -18.36 -0.67
CA SER A 70 -29.47 -18.09 0.00
C SER A 70 -29.66 -18.86 1.32
N ARG A 71 -29.04 -20.04 1.45
CA ARG A 71 -29.11 -20.91 2.64
C ARG A 71 -27.75 -21.31 3.22
N VAL A 72 -26.69 -20.66 2.74
CA VAL A 72 -25.31 -21.01 3.13
C VAL A 72 -24.89 -20.10 4.27
N SER A 73 -24.34 -20.66 5.35
CA SER A 73 -23.78 -19.83 6.43
C SER A 73 -22.40 -19.28 6.03
N PRO A 74 -21.98 -18.12 6.57
CA PRO A 74 -20.65 -17.55 6.31
C PRO A 74 -19.49 -18.55 6.50
N LEU A 75 -19.54 -19.37 7.56
CA LEU A 75 -18.52 -20.39 7.81
C LEU A 75 -18.48 -21.47 6.71
N VAL A 76 -19.66 -21.98 6.31
CA VAL A 76 -19.75 -22.99 5.25
C VAL A 76 -19.25 -22.42 3.93
N PHE A 77 -19.62 -21.18 3.62
CA PHE A 77 -19.12 -20.49 2.42
C PHE A 77 -17.59 -20.37 2.41
N LEU A 78 -16.97 -19.96 3.52
CA LEU A 78 -15.51 -19.86 3.63
C LEU A 78 -14.82 -21.23 3.49
N TYR A 79 -15.43 -22.27 4.05
CA TYR A 79 -14.96 -23.65 3.85
C TYR A 79 -15.02 -24.04 2.37
N LEU A 80 -16.15 -23.82 1.70
CA LEU A 80 -16.29 -24.10 0.27
C LEU A 80 -15.31 -23.27 -0.58
N LEU A 81 -15.09 -22.00 -0.24
CA LEU A 81 -14.11 -21.14 -0.90
C LEU A 81 -12.70 -21.71 -0.79
N ARG A 82 -12.32 -22.19 0.40
CA ARG A 82 -11.05 -22.86 0.64
C ARG A 82 -10.90 -24.11 -0.23
N GLU A 83 -11.90 -24.99 -0.23
CA GLU A 83 -11.88 -26.21 -1.04
C GLU A 83 -11.77 -25.87 -2.54
N CYS A 84 -12.58 -24.95 -3.04
CA CYS A 84 -12.52 -24.48 -4.42
C CYS A 84 -11.13 -23.93 -4.79
N TYR A 85 -10.49 -23.18 -3.89
CA TYR A 85 -9.13 -22.68 -4.10
C TYR A 85 -8.10 -23.80 -4.13
N ALA A 86 -8.17 -24.76 -3.19
CA ALA A 86 -7.24 -25.87 -3.08
C ALA A 86 -7.29 -26.81 -4.30
N TYR A 87 -8.49 -27.19 -4.73
CA TYR A 87 -8.70 -28.12 -5.86
C TYR A 87 -8.39 -27.53 -7.23
N GLY A 88 -8.37 -26.19 -7.38
CA GLY A 88 -8.08 -25.57 -8.66
C GLY A 88 -6.70 -26.00 -9.20
N THR A 89 -6.59 -26.31 -10.48
CA THR A 89 -5.31 -26.65 -11.13
C THR A 89 -4.65 -25.45 -11.83
N CYS A 90 -5.36 -24.33 -11.93
CA CYS A 90 -4.88 -23.09 -12.54
C CYS A 90 -3.83 -22.37 -11.67
N LYS A 91 -3.04 -21.47 -12.29
CA LYS A 91 -2.17 -20.54 -11.54
C LYS A 91 -2.97 -19.70 -10.54
N ALA A 92 -2.36 -19.37 -9.40
CA ALA A 92 -3.00 -18.67 -8.29
C ALA A 92 -3.74 -17.38 -8.70
N THR A 93 -3.14 -16.56 -9.56
CA THR A 93 -3.76 -15.32 -10.07
C THR A 93 -5.04 -15.57 -10.86
N ARG A 94 -5.07 -16.64 -11.66
CA ARG A 94 -6.26 -17.03 -12.43
C ARG A 94 -7.34 -17.59 -11.51
N LYS A 95 -6.97 -18.43 -10.53
CA LYS A 95 -7.90 -18.90 -9.48
C LYS A 95 -8.55 -17.73 -8.76
N PHE A 96 -7.74 -16.77 -8.32
CA PHE A 96 -8.20 -15.59 -7.57
C PHE A 96 -9.20 -14.77 -8.38
N ARG A 97 -8.91 -14.48 -9.65
CA ARG A 97 -9.83 -13.74 -10.53
C ARG A 97 -11.15 -14.48 -10.76
N SER A 98 -11.07 -15.79 -11.02
CA SER A 98 -12.26 -16.62 -11.24
C SER A 98 -13.14 -16.69 -9.99
N LEU A 99 -12.54 -16.92 -8.81
CA LEU A 99 -13.26 -16.95 -7.54
C LEU A 99 -13.86 -15.59 -7.18
N GLN A 100 -13.12 -14.49 -7.38
CA GLN A 100 -13.66 -13.15 -7.16
C GLN A 100 -14.89 -12.88 -8.05
N GLN A 101 -14.86 -13.29 -9.31
CA GLN A 101 -16.00 -13.15 -10.22
C GLN A 101 -17.19 -14.01 -9.78
N GLN A 102 -16.94 -15.25 -9.35
CA GLN A 102 -17.99 -16.11 -8.82
C GLN A 102 -18.63 -15.52 -7.58
N ILE A 103 -17.85 -15.07 -6.59
CA ILE A 103 -18.37 -14.44 -5.37
C ILE A 103 -19.20 -13.21 -5.71
N HIS A 104 -18.70 -12.35 -6.60
CA HIS A 104 -19.45 -11.19 -7.04
C HIS A 104 -20.82 -11.56 -7.65
N GLN A 105 -20.89 -12.65 -8.42
CA GLN A 105 -22.16 -13.15 -8.98
C GLN A 105 -23.08 -13.71 -7.89
N VAL A 106 -22.57 -14.52 -6.97
CA VAL A 106 -23.43 -15.20 -5.98
C VAL A 106 -23.93 -14.27 -4.87
N LEU A 107 -23.30 -13.10 -4.67
CA LEU A 107 -23.85 -12.03 -3.82
C LEU A 107 -25.21 -11.50 -4.34
N TYR A 108 -25.50 -11.63 -5.64
CA TYR A 108 -26.82 -11.29 -6.19
C TYR A 108 -27.91 -12.33 -5.86
N ASN A 109 -27.55 -13.50 -5.35
CA ASN A 109 -28.51 -14.54 -4.96
C ASN A 109 -29.13 -14.28 -3.57
N ALA A 110 -29.05 -13.04 -3.07
CA ALA A 110 -29.62 -12.59 -1.81
C ALA A 110 -29.27 -13.52 -0.61
N PRO A 111 -27.98 -13.68 -0.27
CA PRO A 111 -27.60 -14.37 0.95
C PRO A 111 -28.30 -13.76 2.17
N GLN A 112 -28.74 -14.60 3.11
CA GLN A 112 -29.36 -14.14 4.36
C GLN A 112 -28.29 -13.79 5.41
N PRO A 113 -28.44 -12.70 6.18
CA PRO A 113 -29.58 -11.75 6.21
C PRO A 113 -29.52 -10.66 5.11
N GLY A 114 -28.36 -10.51 4.48
CA GLY A 114 -28.15 -9.64 3.31
C GLY A 114 -26.70 -9.76 2.84
N PRO A 115 -26.39 -9.37 1.60
CA PRO A 115 -25.05 -9.53 1.01
C PRO A 115 -23.94 -8.76 1.73
N ALA A 116 -24.19 -7.54 2.20
CA ALA A 116 -23.19 -6.77 2.92
C ALA A 116 -22.95 -7.34 4.32
N VAL A 117 -24.03 -7.68 5.06
CA VAL A 117 -23.93 -8.31 6.39
C VAL A 117 -23.26 -9.68 6.28
N PHE A 118 -23.60 -10.46 5.27
CA PHE A 118 -22.99 -11.76 5.02
C PHE A 118 -21.47 -11.65 4.87
N VAL A 119 -20.99 -10.67 4.09
CA VAL A 119 -19.56 -10.42 3.92
C VAL A 119 -18.91 -9.95 5.21
N ALA A 120 -19.54 -9.03 5.96
CA ALA A 120 -19.04 -8.60 7.27
C ALA A 120 -18.85 -9.79 8.23
N ARG A 121 -19.83 -10.71 8.28
CA ARG A 121 -19.75 -11.95 9.07
C ARG A 121 -18.65 -12.90 8.57
N CYS A 122 -18.40 -12.97 7.26
CA CYS A 122 -17.26 -13.73 6.74
C CYS A 122 -15.93 -13.17 7.26
N LEU A 123 -15.78 -11.85 7.28
CA LEU A 123 -14.55 -11.19 7.76
C LEU A 123 -14.26 -11.44 9.24
N TYR A 124 -15.31 -11.59 10.06
CA TYR A 124 -15.15 -12.03 11.45
C TYR A 124 -14.58 -13.44 11.61
N ILE A 125 -14.96 -14.35 10.73
CA ILE A 125 -14.64 -15.78 10.82
C ILE A 125 -13.30 -16.09 10.15
N LEU A 126 -12.93 -15.33 9.13
CA LEU A 126 -11.75 -15.54 8.28
C LEU A 126 -10.42 -15.77 9.02
N PRO A 127 -10.13 -15.13 10.17
CA PRO A 127 -8.90 -15.40 10.92
C PRO A 127 -8.72 -16.87 11.33
N ILE A 128 -9.80 -17.65 11.45
CA ILE A 128 -9.75 -19.11 11.70
C ILE A 128 -9.09 -19.86 10.54
N PHE A 129 -9.09 -19.29 9.34
CA PHE A 129 -8.51 -19.88 8.13
C PHE A 129 -7.05 -19.51 7.92
N GLU A 130 -6.38 -18.94 8.94
CA GLU A 130 -4.93 -18.69 9.03
C GLU A 130 -4.30 -18.23 7.71
N SER A 131 -3.55 -19.11 7.02
CA SER A 131 -2.81 -18.81 5.79
C SER A 131 -3.68 -18.29 4.63
N TYR A 132 -4.99 -18.51 4.68
CA TYR A 132 -5.93 -18.02 3.67
C TYR A 132 -6.56 -16.68 4.03
N CYS A 133 -6.43 -16.22 5.29
CA CYS A 133 -7.15 -15.07 5.83
C CYS A 133 -6.92 -13.81 4.97
N GLU A 134 -5.67 -13.37 4.79
CA GLU A 134 -5.35 -12.16 4.03
C GLU A 134 -5.88 -12.21 2.59
N GLY A 135 -5.60 -13.32 1.88
CA GLY A 135 -6.01 -13.52 0.50
C GLY A 135 -7.52 -13.53 0.34
N PHE A 136 -8.24 -14.25 1.21
CA PHE A 136 -9.70 -14.36 1.14
C PHE A 136 -10.39 -13.08 1.62
N SER A 137 -9.86 -12.39 2.63
CA SER A 137 -10.34 -11.06 3.03
C SER A 137 -10.27 -10.09 1.85
N HIS A 138 -9.14 -10.02 1.15
CA HIS A 138 -9.01 -9.20 -0.06
C HIS A 138 -10.00 -9.62 -1.15
N LEU A 139 -10.16 -10.92 -1.37
CA LEU A 139 -11.01 -11.46 -2.41
C LEU A 139 -12.49 -11.11 -2.18
N ILE A 140 -12.98 -11.32 -0.95
CA ILE A 140 -14.37 -11.08 -0.57
C ILE A 140 -14.67 -9.59 -0.49
N LEU A 141 -13.79 -8.77 0.10
CA LEU A 141 -13.93 -7.30 0.11
C LEU A 141 -13.97 -6.72 -1.30
N SER A 142 -13.12 -7.24 -2.21
CA SER A 142 -13.10 -6.77 -3.60
C SER A 142 -14.35 -7.19 -4.38
N ALA A 143 -14.94 -8.35 -4.06
CA ALA A 143 -16.21 -8.78 -4.64
C ALA A 143 -17.38 -7.94 -4.12
N LEU A 144 -17.41 -7.63 -2.81
CA LEU A 144 -18.40 -6.73 -2.21
C LEU A 144 -18.30 -5.32 -2.80
N CYS A 145 -17.10 -4.74 -2.87
CA CYS A 145 -16.91 -3.41 -3.46
C CYS A 145 -17.47 -3.33 -4.90
N ARG A 146 -17.29 -4.39 -5.71
CA ARG A 146 -17.88 -4.48 -7.05
C ARG A 146 -19.40 -4.58 -7.02
N PHE A 147 -19.95 -5.34 -6.08
CA PHE A 147 -21.38 -5.49 -5.89
C PHE A 147 -22.04 -4.16 -5.50
N LEU A 148 -21.47 -3.44 -4.52
CA LEU A 148 -21.99 -2.18 -4.01
C LEU A 148 -22.04 -1.05 -5.05
N LYS A 149 -21.09 -1.02 -6.01
CA LYS A 149 -21.07 -0.02 -7.09
C LYS A 149 -22.31 -0.03 -7.98
N ARG A 150 -23.13 -1.09 -7.95
CA ARG A 150 -24.35 -1.20 -8.75
C ARG A 150 -25.60 -0.63 -8.06
N GLY A 151 -25.51 -0.23 -6.78
CA GLY A 151 -26.54 0.54 -6.08
C GLY A 151 -27.85 -0.21 -5.75
N THR A 152 -27.85 -1.54 -5.76
CA THR A 152 -29.07 -2.37 -5.57
C THR A 152 -29.23 -2.91 -4.14
N THR A 153 -28.37 -2.50 -3.20
CA THR A 153 -28.36 -3.07 -1.84
C THR A 153 -29.35 -2.35 -0.93
N PRO A 154 -30.21 -3.07 -0.19
CA PRO A 154 -31.09 -2.46 0.80
C PRO A 154 -30.32 -1.64 1.84
N GLU A 155 -30.85 -0.47 2.22
CA GLU A 155 -30.20 0.41 3.21
C GLU A 155 -30.04 -0.26 4.58
N GLU A 156 -31.01 -1.11 4.96
CA GLU A 156 -30.97 -1.88 6.21
C GLU A 156 -29.77 -2.85 6.28
N ASP A 157 -29.48 -3.55 5.17
CA ASP A 157 -28.32 -4.45 5.05
C ASP A 157 -27.00 -3.66 5.17
N LEU A 158 -26.91 -2.50 4.51
CA LEU A 158 -25.74 -1.63 4.62
C LEU A 158 -25.55 -1.09 6.03
N PHE A 159 -26.64 -0.71 6.70
CA PHE A 159 -26.60 -0.19 8.06
C PHE A 159 -26.11 -1.24 9.07
N GLU A 160 -26.69 -2.45 9.04
CA GLU A 160 -26.25 -3.54 9.92
C GLU A 160 -24.80 -3.95 9.61
N ALA A 161 -24.43 -4.04 8.32
CA ALA A 161 -23.07 -4.36 7.92
C ALA A 161 -22.05 -3.32 8.40
N LYS A 162 -22.42 -2.04 8.39
CA LYS A 162 -21.58 -0.95 8.90
C LYS A 162 -21.35 -1.06 10.42
N ILE A 163 -22.38 -1.44 11.20
CA ILE A 163 -22.22 -1.71 12.64
C ILE A 163 -21.26 -2.88 12.87
N LEU A 164 -21.39 -3.97 12.12
CA LEU A 164 -20.48 -5.11 12.20
C LEU A 164 -19.05 -4.73 11.80
N ALA A 165 -18.88 -3.89 10.79
CA ALA A 165 -17.57 -3.40 10.37
C ALA A 165 -16.89 -2.55 11.45
N VAL A 166 -17.64 -1.72 12.18
CA VAL A 166 -17.13 -0.96 13.34
C VAL A 166 -16.69 -1.92 14.45
N GLN A 167 -17.52 -2.89 14.80
CA GLN A 167 -17.17 -3.86 15.83
C GLN A 167 -15.93 -4.69 15.42
N LEU A 168 -15.79 -5.00 14.13
CA LEU A 168 -14.63 -5.71 13.59
C LEU A 168 -13.39 -4.84 13.69
N PHE A 169 -13.49 -3.56 13.32
CA PHE A 169 -12.43 -2.57 13.48
C PHE A 169 -11.97 -2.47 14.94
N LEU A 170 -12.90 -2.30 15.89
CA LEU A 170 -12.59 -2.26 17.32
C LEU A 170 -11.91 -3.56 17.79
N GLY A 171 -12.40 -4.71 17.30
CA GLY A 171 -11.81 -6.00 17.62
C GLY A 171 -10.38 -6.19 17.10
N ILE A 172 -10.07 -5.67 15.90
CA ILE A 172 -8.72 -5.70 15.33
C ILE A 172 -7.79 -4.75 16.08
N VAL A 173 -8.22 -3.50 16.31
CA VAL A 173 -7.44 -2.50 17.06
C VAL A 173 -7.16 -2.98 18.49
N GLY A 174 -8.13 -3.61 19.14
CA GLY A 174 -7.97 -4.21 20.46
C GLY A 174 -7.17 -5.52 20.49
N GLY A 175 -6.68 -6.00 19.34
CA GLY A 175 -5.88 -7.24 19.24
C GLY A 175 -6.66 -8.54 19.41
N SER A 176 -8.00 -8.48 19.53
CA SER A 176 -8.87 -9.65 19.70
C SER A 176 -9.13 -10.41 18.39
N ILE A 177 -8.99 -9.73 17.24
CA ILE A 177 -9.19 -10.29 15.91
C ILE A 177 -7.95 -10.03 15.07
N LEU A 178 -7.37 -11.09 14.51
CA LEU A 178 -6.13 -11.01 13.74
C LEU A 178 -6.41 -10.81 12.25
N HIS A 179 -6.34 -9.55 11.81
CA HIS A 179 -6.30 -9.17 10.39
C HIS A 179 -5.07 -8.31 10.12
N ASP A 180 -4.55 -8.38 8.89
CA ASP A 180 -3.50 -7.46 8.43
C ASP A 180 -4.05 -6.03 8.37
N GLU A 181 -3.18 -5.06 8.64
CA GLU A 181 -3.54 -3.63 8.66
C GLU A 181 -4.15 -3.15 7.34
N ARG A 182 -3.71 -3.68 6.19
CA ARG A 182 -4.28 -3.32 4.87
C ARG A 182 -5.71 -3.83 4.71
N ILE A 183 -6.06 -4.92 5.39
CA ILE A 183 -7.45 -5.42 5.44
C ILE A 183 -8.28 -4.49 6.31
N LEU A 184 -7.76 -4.06 7.47
CA LEU A 184 -8.43 -3.09 8.33
C LEU A 184 -8.79 -1.81 7.57
N ILE A 185 -7.85 -1.21 6.83
CA ILE A 185 -8.13 -0.02 6.01
C ILE A 185 -9.24 -0.30 4.99
N LYS A 186 -9.16 -1.43 4.27
CA LYS A 186 -10.19 -1.79 3.28
C LYS A 186 -11.56 -2.03 3.89
N ILE A 187 -11.65 -2.53 5.11
CA ILE A 187 -12.92 -2.67 5.84
C ILE A 187 -13.54 -1.29 6.04
N LEU A 188 -12.75 -0.32 6.54
CA LEU A 188 -13.22 1.04 6.76
C LEU A 188 -13.70 1.71 5.46
N GLU A 189 -12.94 1.54 4.37
CA GLU A 189 -13.29 2.09 3.05
C GLU A 189 -14.53 1.45 2.43
N VAL A 190 -14.62 0.12 2.42
CA VAL A 190 -15.70 -0.61 1.72
C VAL A 190 -17.04 -0.48 2.45
N PHE A 191 -17.02 -0.45 3.78
CA PHE A 191 -18.24 -0.27 4.59
C PHE A 191 -18.52 1.20 4.94
N ASP A 192 -17.70 2.14 4.46
CA ASP A 192 -17.88 3.58 4.69
C ASP A 192 -18.03 3.91 6.19
N VAL A 193 -17.06 3.43 6.99
CA VAL A 193 -17.07 3.59 8.45
C VAL A 193 -16.40 4.92 8.81
N GLY A 194 -17.19 5.89 9.26
CA GLY A 194 -16.70 7.17 9.78
C GLY A 194 -16.59 7.19 11.32
N LEU A 195 -16.02 8.28 11.85
CA LEU A 195 -15.84 8.47 13.30
C LEU A 195 -17.18 8.42 14.07
N VAL A 196 -18.23 8.99 13.49
CA VAL A 196 -19.61 8.99 14.05
C VAL A 196 -20.16 7.56 14.20
N ASN A 197 -19.74 6.63 13.34
CA ASN A 197 -20.17 5.23 13.44
C ASN A 197 -19.49 4.53 14.62
N ILE A 198 -18.22 4.84 14.86
CA ILE A 198 -17.44 4.32 16.00
C ILE A 198 -18.05 4.82 17.31
N GLU A 199 -18.30 6.13 17.39
CA GLU A 199 -18.93 6.76 18.55
C GLU A 199 -20.23 6.06 18.94
N LYS A 200 -21.13 5.87 17.96
CA LYS A 200 -22.43 5.20 18.19
C LYS A 200 -22.26 3.80 18.77
N VAL A 201 -21.29 3.02 18.31
CA VAL A 201 -21.08 1.66 18.83
C VAL A 201 -20.45 1.68 20.21
N MET A 202 -19.49 2.57 20.47
CA MET A 202 -18.84 2.72 21.78
C MET A 202 -19.84 3.17 22.87
N CYS A 203 -20.68 4.17 22.58
CA CYS A 203 -21.70 4.60 23.56
C CYS A 203 -22.77 3.54 23.80
N ASN A 204 -23.09 2.70 22.80
CA ASN A 204 -24.09 1.64 22.95
C ASN A 204 -23.56 0.38 23.65
N SER A 205 -22.23 0.15 23.69
CA SER A 205 -21.67 -0.94 24.49
C SER A 205 -21.82 -0.72 25.99
N ASP A 206 -21.86 0.54 26.44
CA ASP A 206 -22.06 0.89 27.84
C ASP A 206 -23.51 0.72 28.32
N VAL A 207 -24.47 0.66 27.37
CA VAL A 207 -25.92 0.53 27.66
C VAL A 207 -26.38 -0.94 27.73
N LYS A 208 -25.51 -1.92 27.43
CA LYS A 208 -25.84 -3.36 27.43
C LYS A 208 -25.96 -4.00 28.83
N ASN A 209 -26.38 -3.23 29.84
CA ASN A 209 -26.88 -3.74 31.13
C ASN A 209 -28.40 -3.60 31.31
N GLY A 210 -29.17 -3.40 30.23
CA GLY A 210 -30.62 -3.57 30.28
C GLY A 210 -31.33 -3.04 29.05
N ASN A 211 -31.88 -3.96 28.26
CA ASN A 211 -32.91 -3.75 27.24
C ASN A 211 -32.46 -3.04 25.95
N ILE A 212 -32.20 -3.86 24.92
CA ILE A 212 -32.12 -3.41 23.53
C ILE A 212 -33.55 -3.20 23.04
N GLU A 213 -34.09 -2.00 23.24
CA GLU A 213 -35.27 -1.56 22.54
C GLU A 213 -35.02 -0.18 21.92
N LYS A 214 -34.84 -0.20 20.60
CA LYS A 214 -35.16 0.89 19.66
C LYS A 214 -34.94 2.32 20.18
N VAL A 215 -33.71 2.81 20.11
CA VAL A 215 -33.45 4.25 20.25
C VAL A 215 -33.12 4.84 18.90
N MET A 216 -34.17 5.31 18.27
CA MET A 216 -34.14 6.33 17.23
C MET A 216 -33.54 7.60 17.83
N CYS A 217 -32.61 8.21 17.10
CA CYS A 217 -31.86 9.37 17.55
C CYS A 217 -32.82 10.52 17.90
N ASN A 218 -32.81 10.98 19.16
CA ASN A 218 -33.19 12.35 19.49
C ASN A 218 -31.92 13.10 19.88
N SER A 219 -31.75 14.23 19.20
CA SER A 219 -30.62 15.12 19.25
C SER A 219 -30.56 15.92 20.55
N ASP A 220 -29.39 16.53 20.73
CA ASP A 220 -29.13 17.71 21.53
C ASP A 220 -28.80 17.47 23.01
N VAL A 221 -27.57 17.84 23.35
CA VAL A 221 -26.91 17.85 24.67
C VAL A 221 -26.01 16.62 24.95
N LYS A 222 -24.69 16.82 24.75
CA LYS A 222 -23.49 15.96 25.04
C LYS A 222 -22.81 15.15 23.91
N ASN A 223 -22.89 15.57 22.65
CA ASN A 223 -22.13 14.91 21.55
C ASN A 223 -20.62 15.28 21.47
N SER A 224 -20.12 16.26 22.21
CA SER A 224 -18.69 16.62 22.10
C SER A 224 -17.79 15.60 22.80
N SER A 225 -18.14 15.19 24.03
CA SER A 225 -17.27 14.31 24.84
C SER A 225 -17.12 12.88 24.30
N SER A 226 -18.13 12.37 23.60
CA SER A 226 -18.15 11.00 23.05
C SER A 226 -17.40 10.91 21.72
N LEU A 227 -17.52 11.94 20.88
CA LEU A 227 -16.74 12.06 19.65
C LEU A 227 -15.25 12.28 20.00
N ASP A 228 -14.97 13.07 21.04
CA ASP A 228 -13.62 13.21 21.62
C ASP A 228 -13.07 11.87 22.11
N ALA A 229 -13.89 11.03 22.76
CA ALA A 229 -13.46 9.70 23.19
C ALA A 229 -13.15 8.76 22.00
N SER A 230 -13.96 8.80 20.95
CA SER A 230 -13.74 8.00 19.74
C SER A 230 -12.46 8.43 19.01
N LYS A 231 -12.22 9.75 18.96
CA LYS A 231 -11.01 10.32 18.39
C LYS A 231 -9.77 9.95 19.22
N ALA A 232 -9.84 10.10 20.54
CA ALA A 232 -8.76 9.70 21.45
C ALA A 232 -8.43 8.21 21.33
N PHE A 233 -9.44 7.35 21.15
CA PHE A 233 -9.23 5.92 20.88
C PHE A 233 -8.45 5.68 19.58
N ILE A 234 -8.81 6.38 18.50
CA ILE A 234 -8.07 6.31 17.23
C ILE A 234 -6.64 6.82 17.43
N GLU A 235 -6.44 7.96 18.08
CA GLU A 235 -5.12 8.55 18.33
C GLU A 235 -4.22 7.62 19.16
N GLN A 236 -4.78 6.92 20.14
CA GLN A 236 -4.06 5.89 20.88
C GLN A 236 -3.59 4.74 19.97
N TYR A 237 -4.44 4.31 19.03
CA TYR A 237 -4.03 3.30 18.06
C TYR A 237 -3.00 3.82 17.06
N ILE A 238 -3.11 5.08 16.63
CA ILE A 238 -2.08 5.74 15.82
C ILE A 238 -0.73 5.67 16.53
N PHE A 239 -0.67 5.94 17.84
CA PHE A 239 0.58 5.85 18.60
C PHE A 239 1.19 4.44 18.53
N VAL A 240 0.38 3.38 18.70
CA VAL A 240 0.84 1.99 18.55
C VAL A 240 1.38 1.71 17.13
N LEU A 241 0.75 2.27 16.10
CA LEU A 241 1.24 2.15 14.72
C LEU A 241 2.59 2.85 14.52
N LEU A 242 2.86 3.94 15.23
CA LEU A 242 4.15 4.63 15.15
C LEU A 242 5.26 3.84 15.86
N GLU A 243 4.97 3.28 17.02
CA GLU A 243 5.92 2.42 17.73
C GLU A 243 6.30 1.18 16.90
N SER A 244 5.34 0.64 16.15
CA SER A 244 5.54 -0.49 15.22
C SER A 244 6.05 -0.09 13.84
N GLN A 245 6.37 1.20 13.61
CA GLN A 245 6.86 1.75 12.35
C GLN A 245 5.90 1.61 11.14
N SER A 246 4.60 1.46 11.39
CA SER A 246 3.57 1.40 10.34
C SER A 246 2.99 2.78 9.98
N TYR A 247 3.87 3.67 9.52
CA TYR A 247 3.53 5.07 9.22
C TYR A 247 2.49 5.23 8.11
N MET A 248 2.52 4.37 7.09
CA MET A 248 1.56 4.47 5.99
C MET A 248 0.12 4.16 6.44
N THR A 249 -0.04 3.15 7.29
CA THR A 249 -1.34 2.81 7.90
C THR A 249 -1.80 3.95 8.80
N ALA A 250 -0.91 4.47 9.65
CA ALA A 250 -1.20 5.60 10.54
C ALA A 250 -1.71 6.83 9.76
N VAL A 251 -0.98 7.25 8.72
CA VAL A 251 -1.39 8.37 7.86
C VAL A 251 -2.72 8.11 7.17
N THR A 252 -2.94 6.87 6.70
CA THR A 252 -4.19 6.52 6.02
C THR A 252 -5.39 6.56 6.96
N LEU A 253 -5.23 6.15 8.22
CA LEU A 253 -6.28 6.26 9.23
C LEU A 253 -6.57 7.71 9.62
N LEU A 254 -5.53 8.52 9.83
CA LEU A 254 -5.67 9.95 10.12
C LEU A 254 -6.41 10.67 8.99
N GLU A 255 -6.06 10.38 7.73
CA GLU A 255 -6.76 10.90 6.56
C GLU A 255 -8.22 10.42 6.50
N HIS A 256 -8.45 9.12 6.67
CA HIS A 256 -9.79 8.51 6.63
C HIS A 256 -10.74 9.13 7.66
N PHE A 257 -10.27 9.35 8.89
CA PHE A 257 -11.06 9.99 9.95
C PHE A 257 -10.95 11.52 9.98
N SER A 258 -10.23 12.12 9.03
CA SER A 258 -10.02 13.56 8.95
C SER A 258 -9.38 14.19 10.21
N ILE A 259 -8.49 13.45 10.88
CA ILE A 259 -7.76 13.91 12.08
C ILE A 259 -6.48 14.63 11.64
N ARG A 260 -6.31 15.89 12.06
CA ARG A 260 -5.22 16.80 11.60
C ARG A 260 -4.27 17.24 12.71
N GLU A 261 -4.42 16.71 13.92
CA GLU A 261 -3.61 17.12 15.06
C GLU A 261 -2.14 16.70 14.85
N SER A 262 -1.19 17.51 15.34
CA SER A 262 0.26 17.24 15.22
C SER A 262 0.89 17.36 13.82
N GLY A 263 0.24 18.09 12.89
CA GLY A 263 0.64 18.30 11.49
C GLY A 263 2.15 18.27 11.19
N GLU A 264 2.93 19.18 11.78
CA GLU A 264 4.36 19.31 11.49
C GLU A 264 5.24 18.31 12.27
N SER A 265 5.01 18.13 13.56
CA SER A 265 5.81 17.19 14.38
C SER A 265 5.70 15.75 13.84
N PHE A 266 4.51 15.37 13.38
CA PHE A 266 4.30 14.06 12.77
C PHE A 266 5.06 13.90 11.45
N LEU A 267 5.13 14.96 10.63
CA LEU A 267 5.92 14.98 9.40
C LEU A 267 7.40 14.75 9.71
N LEU A 268 7.95 15.47 10.69
CA LEU A 268 9.36 15.38 11.07
C LEU A 268 9.74 13.97 11.53
N ILE A 269 8.91 13.32 12.35
CA ILE A 269 9.12 11.91 12.77
C ILE A 269 9.21 10.97 11.56
N MET A 270 8.34 11.14 10.56
CA MET A 270 8.38 10.33 9.34
C MET A 270 9.63 10.61 8.50
N MET A 271 10.07 11.87 8.44
CA MET A 271 11.28 12.27 7.71
C MET A 271 12.55 11.71 8.36
N GLU A 272 12.65 11.76 9.70
CA GLU A 272 13.72 11.14 10.47
C GLU A 272 13.76 9.62 10.27
N SER A 273 12.60 8.98 10.24
CA SER A 273 12.45 7.54 10.00
C SER A 273 12.63 7.14 8.53
N LYS A 274 12.95 8.09 7.63
CA LYS A 274 13.10 7.91 6.18
C LYS A 274 11.85 7.35 5.48
N GLN A 275 10.68 7.59 6.04
CA GLN A 275 9.38 7.13 5.54
C GLN A 275 8.78 8.14 4.57
N TYR A 276 9.51 8.44 3.50
CA TYR A 276 9.21 9.53 2.56
C TYR A 276 7.80 9.43 1.93
N ARG A 277 7.35 8.22 1.58
CA ARG A 277 6.01 8.04 0.99
C ARG A 277 4.88 8.38 1.96
N ALA A 278 5.04 8.05 3.23
CA ALA A 278 4.06 8.37 4.26
C ALA A 278 4.07 9.88 4.55
N ALA A 279 5.26 10.49 4.64
CA ALA A 279 5.45 11.93 4.78
C ALA A 279 4.79 12.71 3.64
N GLU A 280 4.98 12.27 2.39
CA GLU A 280 4.32 12.87 1.22
C GLU A 280 2.80 12.80 1.31
N LYS A 281 2.24 11.63 1.61
CA LYS A 281 0.79 11.45 1.76
C LYS A 281 0.22 12.36 2.85
N TRP A 282 0.90 12.43 4.00
CA TRP A 282 0.51 13.28 5.11
C TRP A 282 0.55 14.77 4.76
N ALA A 283 1.63 15.23 4.14
CA ALA A 283 1.77 16.61 3.72
C ALA A 283 0.68 17.01 2.71
N THR A 284 0.38 16.13 1.74
CA THR A 284 -0.72 16.35 0.79
C THR A 284 -2.08 16.48 1.49
N PHE A 285 -2.36 15.63 2.47
CA PHE A 285 -3.61 15.69 3.25
C PHE A 285 -3.72 16.97 4.10
N MET A 286 -2.63 17.37 4.76
CA MET A 286 -2.57 18.59 5.57
C MET A 286 -2.64 19.86 4.73
N GLY A 287 -2.09 19.82 3.51
CA GLY A 287 -2.17 20.90 2.53
C GLY A 287 -0.88 21.71 2.42
N ARG A 288 -1.02 22.90 1.80
CA ARG A 288 0.12 23.72 1.36
C ARG A 288 1.16 24.04 2.45
N PRO A 289 0.79 24.41 3.70
CA PRO A 289 1.78 24.75 4.73
C PRO A 289 2.74 23.60 5.03
N ILE A 290 2.22 22.39 5.23
CA ILE A 290 3.02 21.21 5.54
C ILE A 290 3.79 20.72 4.31
N LEU A 291 3.24 20.89 3.10
CA LEU A 291 4.00 20.63 1.87
C LEU A 291 5.24 21.52 1.73
N CYS A 292 5.17 22.80 2.12
CA CYS A 292 6.33 23.67 2.13
C CYS A 292 7.40 23.18 3.10
N VAL A 293 7.01 22.76 4.31
CA VAL A 293 7.93 22.17 5.29
C VAL A 293 8.59 20.90 4.74
N LEU A 294 7.81 20.00 4.11
CA LEU A 294 8.34 18.79 3.48
C LEU A 294 9.37 19.11 2.37
N VAL A 295 9.11 20.12 1.54
CA VAL A 295 10.05 20.55 0.51
C VAL A 295 11.34 21.07 1.14
N GLN A 296 11.24 21.87 2.21
CA GLN A 296 12.41 22.35 2.95
C GLN A 296 13.22 21.18 3.54
N GLU A 297 12.56 20.23 4.20
CA GLU A 297 13.20 19.01 4.72
C GLU A 297 13.92 18.20 3.64
N TYR A 298 13.35 18.13 2.42
CA TYR A 298 14.03 17.48 1.30
C TYR A 298 15.27 18.27 0.83
N ILE A 299 15.23 19.60 0.84
CA ILE A 299 16.38 20.44 0.48
C ILE A 299 17.49 20.27 1.51
N ASP A 300 17.16 20.35 2.80
CA ASP A 300 18.11 20.27 3.91
C ASP A 300 18.82 18.91 3.94
N ARG A 301 18.14 17.85 3.49
CA ARG A 301 18.69 16.49 3.37
C ARG A 301 19.35 16.20 2.00
N ASN A 302 19.50 17.22 1.15
CA ASN A 302 20.06 17.12 -0.21
C ASN A 302 19.30 16.14 -1.14
N LEU A 303 17.98 16.02 -0.97
CA LEU A 303 17.07 15.18 -1.75
C LEU A 303 16.35 15.99 -2.85
N LEU A 304 17.11 16.75 -3.65
CA LEU A 304 16.59 17.71 -4.64
C LEU A 304 15.59 17.10 -5.64
N LYS A 305 15.76 15.83 -6.01
CA LYS A 305 14.81 15.14 -6.90
C LYS A 305 13.41 15.03 -6.28
N HIS A 306 13.34 14.66 -4.99
CA HIS A 306 12.06 14.53 -4.28
C HIS A 306 11.41 15.89 -4.11
N ALA A 307 12.18 16.90 -3.70
CA ALA A 307 11.72 18.29 -3.61
C ALA A 307 11.11 18.78 -4.93
N TYR A 308 11.83 18.59 -6.05
CA TYR A 308 11.35 18.97 -7.38
C TYR A 308 10.02 18.29 -7.77
N GLU A 309 9.90 16.98 -7.50
CA GLU A 309 8.68 16.24 -7.80
C GLU A 309 7.47 16.76 -7.02
N ILE A 310 7.65 17.07 -5.72
CA ILE A 310 6.58 17.63 -4.89
C ILE A 310 6.19 19.03 -5.33
N ILE A 311 7.17 19.91 -5.62
CA ILE A 311 6.92 21.27 -6.12
C ILE A 311 6.11 21.21 -7.42
N LYS A 312 6.49 20.31 -8.33
CA LYS A 312 5.83 20.13 -9.63
C LYS A 312 4.40 19.62 -9.49
N LYS A 313 4.17 18.61 -8.64
CA LYS A 313 2.84 17.99 -8.45
C LYS A 313 1.84 18.93 -7.78
N ASN A 314 2.30 19.77 -6.84
CA ASN A 314 1.43 20.59 -6.00
C ASN A 314 1.43 22.09 -6.36
N ASN A 315 1.99 22.46 -7.52
CA ASN A 315 2.06 23.84 -8.02
C ASN A 315 2.74 24.83 -7.04
N LEU A 316 3.84 24.41 -6.40
CA LEU A 316 4.59 25.22 -5.42
C LEU A 316 5.75 26.04 -6.03
N ARG A 317 5.63 26.38 -7.32
CA ARG A 317 6.73 27.01 -8.07
C ARG A 317 7.07 28.40 -7.58
N LYS A 318 6.09 29.12 -7.03
CA LYS A 318 6.27 30.49 -6.53
C LYS A 318 7.00 30.49 -5.19
N GLU A 319 6.74 29.48 -4.36
CA GLU A 319 7.37 29.32 -3.06
C GLU A 319 8.84 28.86 -3.18
N PHE A 320 9.15 28.03 -4.19
CA PHE A 320 10.51 27.48 -4.38
C PHE A 320 11.02 27.62 -5.83
N PRO A 321 11.21 28.85 -6.34
CA PRO A 321 11.60 29.06 -7.73
C PRO A 321 12.98 28.46 -8.03
N GLU A 322 13.97 28.67 -7.16
CA GLU A 322 15.34 28.20 -7.37
C GLU A 322 15.45 26.67 -7.46
N VAL A 323 14.77 25.97 -6.54
CA VAL A 323 14.77 24.50 -6.49
C VAL A 323 14.05 23.93 -7.70
N TYR A 324 12.98 24.60 -8.15
CA TYR A 324 12.28 24.23 -9.37
C TYR A 324 13.17 24.39 -10.61
N HIS A 325 13.91 25.51 -10.71
CA HIS A 325 14.86 25.75 -11.79
C HIS A 325 16.00 24.73 -11.80
N LYS A 326 16.69 24.52 -10.67
CA LYS A 326 17.75 23.50 -10.52
C LYS A 326 17.24 22.08 -10.86
N GLY A 327 16.02 21.76 -10.44
CA GLY A 327 15.39 20.48 -10.76
C GLY A 327 15.15 20.32 -12.26
N LYS A 328 14.71 21.38 -12.96
CA LYS A 328 14.59 21.38 -14.42
C LYS A 328 15.95 21.22 -15.11
N GLU A 329 16.96 21.98 -14.71
CA GLU A 329 18.33 21.86 -15.24
C GLU A 329 18.86 20.43 -15.13
N SER A 330 18.72 19.81 -13.95
CA SER A 330 19.16 18.42 -13.74
C SER A 330 18.44 17.41 -14.64
N SER A 331 17.17 17.67 -14.96
CA SER A 331 16.37 16.84 -15.87
C SER A 331 16.79 17.03 -17.32
N LEU A 332 17.10 18.27 -17.73
CA LEU A 332 17.62 18.58 -19.07
C LEU A 332 19.01 17.98 -19.28
N LYS A 333 19.91 18.12 -18.28
CA LYS A 333 21.24 17.51 -18.33
C LYS A 333 21.17 16.00 -18.56
N LYS A 334 20.30 15.29 -17.85
CA LYS A 334 20.09 13.84 -18.05
C LYS A 334 19.54 13.46 -19.43
N LEU A 335 18.83 14.37 -20.11
CA LEU A 335 18.36 14.13 -21.48
C LEU A 335 19.48 14.39 -22.48
N ALA A 336 20.26 15.46 -22.27
CA ALA A 336 21.44 15.79 -23.06
C ALA A 336 22.47 14.66 -23.01
N GLU A 337 22.83 14.16 -21.81
CA GLU A 337 23.74 13.03 -21.62
C GLU A 337 23.28 11.74 -22.31
N LYS A 338 21.99 11.62 -22.65
CA LYS A 338 21.41 10.49 -23.40
C LYS A 338 21.30 10.77 -24.90
N GLY A 339 21.85 11.88 -25.39
CA GLY A 339 21.75 12.34 -26.78
C GLY A 339 20.34 12.77 -27.21
N CYS A 340 19.40 12.93 -26.27
CA CYS A 340 17.99 13.25 -26.57
C CYS A 340 17.76 14.77 -26.67
N TRP A 341 18.55 15.45 -27.49
CA TRP A 341 18.62 16.92 -27.59
C TRP A 341 17.29 17.57 -27.98
N GLY A 342 16.60 17.07 -29.01
CA GLY A 342 15.30 17.63 -29.42
C GLY A 342 14.21 17.53 -28.34
N VAL A 343 14.26 16.49 -27.49
CA VAL A 343 13.34 16.35 -26.35
C VAL A 343 13.72 17.30 -25.21
N ALA A 344 15.01 17.51 -24.99
CA ALA A 344 15.51 18.45 -23.99
C ALA A 344 15.13 19.90 -24.36
N GLU A 345 15.34 20.28 -25.62
CA GLU A 345 14.95 21.59 -26.16
C GLU A 345 13.43 21.82 -26.01
N ALA A 346 12.60 20.88 -26.46
CA ALA A 346 11.15 21.00 -26.31
C ALA A 346 10.70 21.17 -24.84
N ARG A 347 11.41 20.56 -23.87
CA ARG A 347 11.10 20.67 -22.43
C ARG A 347 11.50 22.01 -21.79
N THR A 348 12.29 22.83 -22.47
CA THR A 348 12.57 24.20 -22.02
C THR A 348 11.32 25.07 -22.09
N ASN A 349 10.34 24.72 -22.94
CA ASN A 349 9.15 25.53 -23.23
C ASN A 349 9.50 26.98 -23.60
N SER A 350 10.58 27.17 -24.38
CA SER A 350 11.08 28.49 -24.78
C SER A 350 11.54 29.39 -23.64
N ASP A 351 11.82 28.81 -22.46
CA ASP A 351 12.46 29.50 -21.34
C ASP A 351 13.92 29.80 -21.70
N ARG A 352 14.22 31.10 -21.83
CA ARG A 352 15.53 31.58 -22.27
C ARG A 352 16.67 31.09 -21.39
N GLN A 353 16.50 31.06 -20.07
CA GLN A 353 17.56 30.65 -19.15
C GLN A 353 17.86 29.15 -19.28
N LEU A 354 16.83 28.33 -19.48
CA LEU A 354 17.00 26.89 -19.68
C LEU A 354 17.57 26.55 -21.06
N LEU A 355 17.25 27.36 -22.08
CA LEU A 355 17.86 27.25 -23.41
C LEU A 355 19.34 27.62 -23.36
N GLU A 356 19.70 28.73 -22.73
CA GLU A 356 21.10 29.13 -22.53
C GLU A 356 21.88 28.06 -21.77
N TYR A 357 21.29 27.45 -20.74
CA TYR A 357 21.87 26.30 -20.03
C TYR A 357 22.06 25.08 -20.94
N LEU A 358 21.06 24.72 -21.76
CA LEU A 358 21.15 23.60 -22.69
C LEU A 358 22.25 23.80 -23.75
N VAL A 359 22.34 25.01 -24.31
CA VAL A 359 23.39 25.41 -25.26
C VAL A 359 24.76 25.34 -24.58
N GLY A 360 24.88 25.78 -23.33
CA GLY A 360 26.10 25.64 -22.54
C GLY A 360 26.54 24.19 -22.38
N ILE A 361 25.62 23.26 -22.08
CA ILE A 361 25.93 21.82 -22.02
C ILE A 361 26.38 21.30 -23.40
N PHE A 362 25.67 21.68 -24.47
CA PHE A 362 26.00 21.25 -25.82
C PHE A 362 27.40 21.69 -26.24
N LEU A 363 27.73 22.97 -26.03
CA LEU A 363 29.06 23.52 -26.33
C LEU A 363 30.15 22.83 -25.51
N TYR A 364 29.89 22.53 -24.23
CA TYR A 364 30.84 21.83 -23.39
C TYR A 364 31.10 20.40 -23.88
N GLU A 365 30.06 19.65 -24.25
CA GLU A 365 30.24 18.30 -24.83
C GLU A 365 31.03 18.34 -26.14
N GLN A 366 30.74 19.30 -27.02
CA GLN A 366 31.48 19.49 -28.27
C GLN A 366 32.95 19.85 -28.02
N LEU A 367 33.23 20.77 -27.09
CA LEU A 367 34.62 21.10 -26.74
C LEU A 367 35.37 19.89 -26.15
N LEU A 368 34.69 19.05 -25.36
CA LEU A 368 35.28 17.86 -24.79
C LEU A 368 35.61 16.80 -25.86
N THR A 369 34.73 16.60 -26.85
CA THR A 369 35.00 15.70 -27.98
C THR A 369 36.11 16.23 -28.87
N PHE A 370 36.14 17.54 -29.16
CA PHE A 370 37.25 18.18 -29.88
C PHE A 370 38.58 18.03 -29.15
N PHE A 371 38.60 18.22 -27.83
CA PHE A 371 39.81 18.06 -27.02
C PHE A 371 40.30 16.60 -27.00
N HIS A 372 39.39 15.64 -26.82
CA HIS A 372 39.73 14.22 -26.91
C HIS A 372 40.26 13.83 -28.30
N PHE A 373 39.66 14.35 -29.37
CA PHE A 373 40.11 14.13 -30.72
C PHE A 373 41.52 14.70 -30.93
N PHE A 374 41.81 15.89 -30.43
CA PHE A 374 43.12 16.53 -30.54
C PHE A 374 44.21 15.75 -29.79
N VAL A 375 43.93 15.31 -28.55
CA VAL A 375 44.85 14.46 -27.78
C VAL A 375 45.10 13.13 -28.50
N TYR A 376 44.07 12.54 -29.12
CA TYR A 376 44.22 11.32 -29.89
C TYR A 376 45.07 11.53 -31.15
N LEU A 377 44.91 12.67 -31.82
CA LEU A 377 45.71 13.07 -32.98
C LEU A 377 47.19 13.29 -32.61
N GLU A 378 47.47 13.99 -31.51
CA GLU A 378 48.83 14.14 -31.00
C GLU A 378 49.45 12.80 -30.65
N TYR A 379 48.71 11.91 -30.00
CA TYR A 379 49.19 10.58 -29.64
C TYR A 379 49.45 9.71 -30.88
N ALA A 380 48.56 9.75 -31.88
CA ALA A 380 48.74 9.07 -33.15
C ALA A 380 49.96 9.62 -33.91
N PHE A 381 50.15 10.94 -33.92
CA PHE A 381 51.29 11.59 -34.54
C PHE A 381 52.60 11.22 -33.83
N TYR A 382 52.59 11.16 -32.50
CA TYR A 382 53.73 10.72 -31.68
C TYR A 382 54.13 9.27 -31.98
N ILE A 383 53.16 8.35 -32.11
CA ILE A 383 53.40 6.95 -32.51
C ILE A 383 53.99 6.88 -33.93
N LEU A 384 53.45 7.63 -34.88
CA LEU A 384 53.95 7.67 -36.26
C LEU A 384 55.39 8.19 -36.33
N MET A 385 55.73 9.22 -35.55
CA MET A 385 57.06 9.86 -35.55
C MET A 385 58.14 9.08 -34.79
N LEU A 386 57.77 8.27 -33.79
CA LEU A 386 58.70 7.45 -33.00
C LEU A 386 58.80 6.00 -33.46
N SER A 387 57.93 5.54 -34.37
CA SER A 387 58.14 4.27 -35.05
C SER A 387 59.38 4.38 -35.94
N PRO A 388 60.40 3.51 -35.79
CA PRO A 388 61.50 3.49 -36.73
C PRO A 388 60.92 3.20 -38.12
N TRP A 389 61.23 4.04 -39.10
CA TRP A 389 60.82 3.92 -40.52
C TRP A 389 61.10 2.54 -41.15
N ARG A 390 61.79 1.63 -40.45
CA ARG A 390 61.97 0.22 -40.82
C ARG A 390 60.77 -0.69 -40.52
N PHE A 391 59.78 -0.27 -39.74
CA PHE A 391 58.56 -1.05 -39.46
C PHE A 391 57.37 -0.68 -40.35
N ALA A 392 57.36 0.53 -40.95
CA ALA A 392 56.28 0.99 -41.81
C ALA A 392 56.20 0.20 -43.13
N ASP A 393 57.34 -0.21 -43.70
CA ASP A 393 57.37 -1.02 -44.93
C ASP A 393 56.88 -2.47 -44.75
N GLN A 394 56.79 -2.99 -43.51
CA GLN A 394 56.43 -4.39 -43.25
C GLN A 394 55.00 -4.61 -42.76
N VAL A 395 54.26 -3.57 -42.32
CA VAL A 395 52.95 -3.75 -41.66
C VAL A 395 51.83 -2.97 -42.33
N PHE A 396 52.09 -1.77 -42.85
CA PHE A 396 51.08 -0.96 -43.53
C PHE A 396 51.64 -0.48 -44.86
N GLY A 397 51.17 -1.09 -45.96
CA GLY A 397 51.57 -0.66 -47.29
C GLY A 397 51.34 0.85 -47.42
N VAL A 398 52.31 1.58 -47.96
CA VAL A 398 52.34 3.05 -48.07
C VAL A 398 51.03 3.66 -48.60
N ASN A 399 50.26 2.91 -49.41
CA ASN A 399 48.93 3.28 -49.88
C ASN A 399 47.83 3.34 -48.81
N GLU A 400 47.87 2.52 -47.76
CA GLU A 400 46.87 2.53 -46.67
C GLU A 400 47.08 3.71 -45.73
N ILE A 401 48.32 4.13 -45.50
CA ILE A 401 48.65 5.33 -44.72
C ILE A 401 48.22 6.59 -45.50
N LEU A 402 48.44 6.62 -46.81
CA LEU A 402 47.94 7.69 -47.68
C LEU A 402 46.41 7.74 -47.75
N LEU A 403 45.72 6.59 -47.77
CA LEU A 403 44.26 6.52 -47.71
C LEU A 403 43.71 6.95 -46.34
N PHE A 404 44.39 6.59 -45.24
CA PHE A 404 44.03 7.03 -43.89
C PHE A 404 44.22 8.54 -43.71
N LEU A 405 45.32 9.09 -44.22
CA LEU A 405 45.57 10.54 -44.23
C LEU A 405 44.60 11.30 -45.14
N ASN A 406 44.24 10.76 -46.31
CA ASN A 406 43.20 11.34 -47.17
C ASN A 406 41.81 11.26 -46.54
N SER A 407 41.52 10.21 -45.77
CA SER A 407 40.25 10.09 -45.02
C SER A 407 40.19 11.06 -43.84
N LEU A 408 41.34 11.39 -43.24
CA LEU A 408 41.47 12.37 -42.15
C LEU A 408 41.37 13.81 -42.66
N LEU A 409 41.91 14.09 -43.86
CA LEU A 409 41.87 15.42 -44.48
C LEU A 409 40.55 15.72 -45.21
N ASN A 410 39.79 14.69 -45.60
CA ASN A 410 38.44 14.83 -46.19
C ASN A 410 37.30 14.81 -45.17
N LEU A 411 37.59 14.86 -43.86
CA LEU A 411 36.58 15.19 -42.86
C LEU A 411 36.31 16.69 -42.93
N ASP A 412 35.42 17.05 -43.85
CA ASP A 412 34.84 18.38 -43.98
C ASP A 412 34.37 18.87 -42.60
N LEU A 413 34.98 19.97 -42.14
CA LEU A 413 34.44 20.85 -41.12
C LEU A 413 33.14 21.45 -41.68
N VAL A 414 31.99 20.85 -41.35
CA VAL A 414 30.65 21.45 -41.46
C VAL A 414 29.95 21.40 -40.11
#